data_AF-A0A952FK47-F1
#
_entry.id   AF-A0A952FK47-F1
#
_cell.length_a   1.000
_cell.length_b   1.000
_cell.length_c   1.000
_cell.angle_alpha   90.00
_cell.angle_beta   90.00
_cell.angle_gamma   90.00
#
_symmetry.space_group_name_H-M   'P 1'
#
loop_
_entity.id
_entity.type
_entity.pdbx_description
1 polymer ?
#
loop_
_entity_poly.entity_id
_entity_poly.type
_entity_poly.pdbx_seq_one_letter_code
_entity_poly.pdbx_strand_id
1 'polypeptide(L)'
;MAARAASLEPTPTAKAATRRFRHGFPPAVRPSGIAALDSRTRPPDDALPSGRTVAMDLQDSLVTFLRHFPRTDDATLIILKGHLLLEEEINNLLHEMLPNPQALDGLQINFFTKTQFARALIKNEALDAILDAAEKLNRLRNRLAHNLEPSGVEAAIRDFVTAADGRILGGETAPEQQLKRRIAFLCGQLLRFRTEYRAARQILKNRVGAGKSKPKRS
;
A
#
# COMPACT_ATOMS: atom_id res chain seq x y z
N MET A 1 35.60 49.77 -1.33
CA MET A 1 34.52 50.30 -0.47
C MET A 1 33.65 49.11 -0.08
N ALA A 2 33.84 48.45 1.07
CA ALA A 2 33.47 48.89 2.44
C ALA A 2 31.96 49.22 2.53
N ALA A 3 31.12 48.71 3.43
CA ALA A 3 31.18 47.79 4.58
C ALA A 3 29.69 47.37 4.87
N ARG A 4 29.34 46.12 5.16
CA ARG A 4 29.32 45.40 6.46
C ARG A 4 28.27 45.90 7.50
N ALA A 5 27.32 45.02 7.87
CA ALA A 5 26.78 44.75 9.24
C ALA A 5 25.42 43.99 9.08
N ALA A 6 25.24 42.75 9.54
CA ALA A 6 25.07 42.28 10.95
C ALA A 6 23.77 42.83 11.57
N SER A 7 22.88 42.12 12.29
CA SER A 7 22.75 40.76 12.81
C SER A 7 21.33 40.68 13.44
N LEU A 8 21.00 39.53 14.05
CA LEU A 8 20.11 39.35 15.21
C LEU A 8 18.70 38.77 14.95
N GLU A 9 18.61 37.44 15.16
CA GLU A 9 17.50 36.79 15.86
C GLU A 9 17.13 37.55 17.14
N PRO A 10 15.87 37.44 17.59
CA PRO A 10 15.68 36.72 18.85
C PRO A 10 14.39 35.88 18.92
N THR A 11 14.52 34.66 19.43
CA THR A 11 13.51 34.06 20.33
C THR A 11 13.62 34.72 21.70
N PRO A 12 12.53 34.87 22.49
CA PRO A 12 12.32 33.90 23.59
C PRO A 12 10.88 33.66 24.08
N THR A 13 10.65 32.41 24.52
CA THR A 13 9.91 31.88 25.69
C THR A 13 9.02 32.78 26.58
N ALA A 14 7.87 32.23 27.01
CA ALA A 14 7.42 32.10 28.43
C ALA A 14 6.01 31.47 28.53
N LYS A 15 5.86 30.28 29.14
CA LYS A 15 5.31 30.03 30.50
C LYS A 15 3.85 30.46 30.76
N ALA A 16 2.99 29.46 31.02
CA ALA A 16 2.15 29.32 32.24
C ALA A 16 1.28 28.04 32.04
N ALA A 17 1.42 26.94 32.77
CA ALA A 17 1.27 26.73 34.22
C ALA A 17 -0.12 27.10 34.76
N THR A 18 -1.04 26.13 34.73
CA THR A 18 -2.08 26.03 35.77
C THR A 18 -2.16 24.58 36.26
N ARG A 19 -1.49 24.38 37.39
CA ARG A 19 -1.57 23.23 38.29
C ARG A 19 -2.84 23.38 39.14
N ARG A 20 -3.28 22.26 39.73
CA ARG A 20 -3.95 22.07 41.05
C ARG A 20 -5.28 21.30 40.92
N PHE A 21 -5.30 20.01 41.27
CA PHE A 21 -5.59 19.41 42.60
C PHE A 21 -7.08 18.99 42.66
N ARG A 22 -7.53 17.83 43.16
CA ARG A 22 -7.21 17.06 44.38
C ARG A 22 -7.93 15.69 44.36
N HIS A 23 -7.35 14.72 45.10
CA HIS A 23 -7.92 13.60 45.89
C HIS A 23 -9.10 12.76 45.30
N GLY A 24 -9.10 11.43 45.21
CA GLY A 24 -8.50 10.38 46.03
C GLY A 24 -9.60 9.65 46.82
N PHE A 25 -9.92 8.38 46.50
CA PHE A 25 -10.65 7.38 47.31
C PHE A 25 -10.46 5.96 46.66
N PRO A 26 -10.66 4.81 47.36
CA PRO A 26 -9.68 3.73 47.56
C PRO A 26 -10.10 2.40 46.86
N PRO A 27 -9.34 1.28 47.00
CA PRO A 27 -9.59 0.05 46.24
C PRO A 27 -10.63 -0.86 46.90
N ALA A 28 -11.43 -1.55 46.09
CA ALA A 28 -12.36 -2.58 46.57
C ALA A 28 -11.85 -3.99 46.21
N VAL A 29 -11.81 -4.81 47.27
CA VAL A 29 -11.35 -6.19 47.36
C VAL A 29 -12.36 -7.15 46.70
N ARG A 30 -11.84 -8.24 46.10
CA ARG A 30 -12.60 -9.35 45.49
C ARG A 30 -13.45 -10.11 46.51
N PRO A 31 -14.49 -10.84 46.03
CA PRO A 31 -14.77 -12.16 46.55
C PRO A 31 -14.52 -13.25 45.50
N SER A 32 -13.87 -14.29 45.98
CA SER A 32 -13.56 -15.55 45.32
C SER A 32 -14.81 -16.40 45.09
N GLY A 33 -14.79 -17.22 44.03
CA GLY A 33 -15.47 -18.51 44.00
C GLY A 33 -16.73 -18.61 43.15
N ILE A 34 -16.56 -18.90 41.85
CA ILE A 34 -17.41 -19.89 41.17
C ILE A 34 -16.46 -20.78 40.36
N ALA A 35 -16.48 -22.07 40.71
CA ALA A 35 -15.72 -23.12 40.07
C ALA A 35 -16.39 -23.57 38.75
N ALA A 36 -15.52 -23.92 37.80
CA ALA A 36 -15.68 -24.93 36.75
C ALA A 36 -16.90 -24.87 35.82
N LEU A 37 -16.62 -24.53 34.55
CA LEU A 37 -16.99 -25.42 33.46
C LEU A 37 -15.88 -25.40 32.39
N ASP A 38 -15.12 -26.49 32.38
CA ASP A 38 -14.24 -26.87 31.29
C ASP A 38 -15.12 -27.22 30.08
N SER A 39 -14.87 -26.53 28.97
CA SER A 39 -15.24 -27.06 27.66
C SER A 39 -14.22 -26.63 26.61
N ARG A 40 -13.25 -27.53 26.40
CA ARG A 40 -12.73 -27.92 25.08
C ARG A 40 -11.86 -26.89 24.38
N THR A 41 -10.55 -27.10 24.51
CA THR A 41 -9.60 -27.18 23.38
C THR A 41 -10.11 -26.58 22.07
N ARG A 42 -9.75 -25.31 21.78
CA ARG A 42 -9.77 -24.82 20.40
C ARG A 42 -8.77 -25.67 19.60
N PRO A 43 -9.17 -26.28 18.47
CA PRO A 43 -8.19 -26.86 17.55
C PRO A 43 -7.36 -25.72 16.94
N PRO A 44 -6.13 -26.00 16.45
CA PRO A 44 -5.30 -25.00 15.80
C PRO A 44 -5.97 -24.53 14.52
N ASP A 45 -5.80 -23.25 14.20
CA ASP A 45 -6.28 -22.53 13.00
C ASP A 45 -5.60 -23.01 11.69
N ASP A 46 -5.31 -24.31 11.58
CA ASP A 46 -4.62 -24.94 10.46
C ASP A 46 -5.62 -25.72 9.59
N ALA A 47 -6.44 -25.01 8.82
CA ALA A 47 -7.21 -25.62 7.73
C ALA A 47 -7.59 -24.58 6.65
N LEU A 48 -6.77 -24.50 5.59
CA LEU A 48 -6.98 -23.73 4.34
C LEU A 48 -7.14 -22.20 4.52
N PRO A 49 -6.53 -21.34 3.69
CA PRO A 49 -7.18 -20.06 3.45
C PRO A 49 -8.45 -20.39 2.69
N SER A 50 -9.56 -20.47 3.42
CA SER A 50 -10.88 -20.41 2.82
C SER A 50 -10.89 -19.22 1.86
N GLY A 51 -11.57 -19.32 0.72
CA GLY A 51 -11.71 -18.21 -0.24
C GLY A 51 -12.17 -16.89 0.38
N ARG A 52 -12.63 -16.92 1.63
CA ARG A 52 -12.94 -15.80 2.51
C ARG A 52 -11.79 -14.81 2.74
N THR A 53 -10.54 -15.26 2.96
CA THR A 53 -9.43 -14.33 3.21
C THR A 53 -9.03 -13.57 1.94
N VAL A 54 -8.93 -14.27 0.81
CA VAL A 54 -8.65 -13.65 -0.50
C VAL A 54 -9.77 -12.69 -0.92
N ALA A 55 -11.03 -13.06 -0.65
CA ALA A 55 -12.19 -12.22 -0.92
C ALA A 55 -12.21 -10.95 -0.05
N MET A 56 -11.83 -11.05 1.23
CA MET A 56 -11.71 -9.89 2.13
C MET A 56 -10.67 -8.90 1.63
N ASP A 57 -9.48 -9.35 1.22
CA ASP A 57 -8.42 -8.44 0.75
C ASP A 57 -8.71 -7.80 -0.62
N LEU A 58 -9.36 -8.55 -1.52
CA LEU A 58 -9.87 -8.01 -2.79
C LEU A 58 -10.88 -6.89 -2.50
N GLN A 59 -11.79 -7.14 -1.56
CA GLN A 59 -12.80 -6.19 -1.15
C GLN A 59 -12.16 -4.95 -0.51
N ASP A 60 -11.20 -5.11 0.39
CA ASP A 60 -10.51 -4.00 1.06
C ASP A 60 -9.75 -3.13 0.05
N SER A 61 -9.02 -3.74 -0.88
CA SER A 61 -8.25 -3.00 -1.89
C SER A 61 -9.17 -2.24 -2.85
N LEU A 62 -10.29 -2.86 -3.27
CA LEU A 62 -11.31 -2.21 -4.08
C LEU A 62 -12.02 -1.08 -3.32
N VAL A 63 -12.33 -1.27 -2.04
CA VAL A 63 -12.96 -0.24 -1.19
C VAL A 63 -12.01 0.93 -1.00
N THR A 64 -10.74 0.69 -0.71
CA THR A 64 -9.71 1.73 -0.62
C THR A 64 -9.61 2.50 -1.93
N PHE A 65 -9.50 1.80 -3.07
CA PHE A 65 -9.48 2.43 -4.37
C PHE A 65 -10.72 3.31 -4.61
N LEU A 66 -11.93 2.77 -4.44
CA LEU A 66 -13.18 3.52 -4.66
C LEU A 66 -13.39 4.69 -3.69
N ARG A 67 -12.84 4.59 -2.48
CA ARG A 67 -12.92 5.64 -1.46
C ARG A 67 -11.98 6.79 -1.78
N HIS A 68 -10.75 6.50 -2.20
CA HIS A 68 -9.72 7.51 -2.35
C HIS A 68 -9.60 8.04 -3.78
N PHE A 69 -9.90 7.23 -4.80
CA PHE A 69 -9.74 7.62 -6.19
C PHE A 69 -10.70 8.77 -6.56
N PRO A 70 -10.19 9.86 -7.18
CA PRO A 70 -10.95 11.07 -7.36
C PRO A 70 -12.07 10.91 -8.40
N ARG A 71 -13.24 11.50 -8.08
CA ARG A 71 -14.40 11.60 -8.98
C ARG A 71 -14.38 12.86 -9.85
N THR A 72 -13.43 13.77 -9.64
CA THR A 72 -13.23 14.98 -10.43
C THR A 72 -12.53 14.68 -11.76
N ASP A 73 -12.61 15.59 -12.71
CA ASP A 73 -11.86 15.57 -13.97
C ASP A 73 -10.56 16.40 -13.88
N ASP A 74 -10.16 16.84 -12.69
CA ASP A 74 -8.84 17.46 -12.48
C ASP A 74 -7.72 16.41 -12.65
N ALA A 75 -7.02 16.48 -13.78
CA ALA A 75 -5.88 15.62 -14.12
C ALA A 75 -4.79 15.62 -13.05
N THR A 76 -4.51 16.77 -12.42
CA THR A 76 -3.51 16.89 -11.36
C THR A 76 -3.92 16.04 -10.16
N LEU A 77 -5.16 16.16 -9.71
CA LEU A 77 -5.64 15.37 -8.58
C LEU A 77 -5.72 13.87 -8.91
N ILE A 78 -6.09 13.51 -10.14
CA ILE A 78 -6.10 12.12 -10.63
C ILE A 78 -4.69 11.52 -10.58
N ILE A 79 -3.67 12.24 -11.05
CA ILE A 79 -2.27 11.77 -11.03
C ILE A 79 -1.75 11.69 -9.58
N LEU A 80 -2.01 12.72 -8.77
CA LEU A 80 -1.56 12.77 -7.38
C LEU A 80 -2.20 11.67 -6.53
N LYS A 81 -3.47 11.35 -6.69
CA LYS A 81 -4.06 10.24 -5.94
C LYS A 81 -3.76 8.88 -6.57
N GLY A 82 -3.67 8.80 -7.89
CA GLY A 82 -3.41 7.57 -8.61
C GLY A 82 -2.04 6.97 -8.31
N HIS A 83 -0.98 7.79 -8.25
CA HIS A 83 0.35 7.27 -7.92
C HIS A 83 0.44 6.77 -6.47
N LEU A 84 -0.26 7.40 -5.52
CA LEU A 84 -0.30 6.95 -4.13
C LEU A 84 -0.96 5.56 -4.03
N LEU A 85 -2.06 5.34 -4.74
CA LEU A 85 -2.73 4.04 -4.78
C LEU A 85 -1.86 2.95 -5.40
N LEU A 86 -1.13 3.26 -6.49
CA LEU A 86 -0.17 2.31 -7.05
C LEU A 86 0.99 2.02 -6.09
N GLU A 87 1.50 3.04 -5.41
CA GLU A 87 2.57 2.87 -4.42
C GLU A 87 2.11 2.02 -3.24
N GLU A 88 0.89 2.22 -2.75
CA GLU A 88 0.27 1.39 -1.71
C GLU A 88 0.12 -0.07 -2.16
N GLU A 89 -0.36 -0.32 -3.38
CA GLU A 89 -0.47 -1.67 -3.92
C GLU A 89 0.88 -2.37 -4.12
N ILE A 90 1.91 -1.64 -4.57
CA ILE A 90 3.28 -2.16 -4.63
C ILE A 90 3.80 -2.48 -3.23
N ASN A 91 3.51 -1.62 -2.23
CA ASN A 91 3.88 -1.89 -0.85
C ASN A 91 3.21 -3.16 -0.32
N ASN A 92 1.90 -3.33 -0.57
CA ASN A 92 1.16 -4.53 -0.20
C ASN A 92 1.74 -5.79 -0.89
N LEU A 93 2.13 -5.68 -2.16
CA LEU A 93 2.79 -6.76 -2.88
C LEU A 93 4.13 -7.14 -2.22
N LEU A 94 4.97 -6.16 -1.87
CA LEU A 94 6.22 -6.42 -1.16
C LEU A 94 6.00 -7.07 0.21
N HIS A 95 4.97 -6.63 0.96
CA HIS A 95 4.59 -7.24 2.23
C HIS A 95 4.26 -8.73 2.11
N GLU A 96 3.64 -9.15 1.00
CA GLU A 96 3.33 -10.56 0.73
C GLU A 96 4.55 -11.39 0.32
N MET A 97 5.47 -10.77 -0.43
CA MET A 97 6.63 -11.43 -1.03
C MET A 97 7.78 -11.61 -0.04
N LEU A 98 7.96 -10.67 0.89
CA LEU A 98 9.06 -10.70 1.86
C LEU A 98 8.76 -11.68 3.01
N PRO A 99 9.76 -12.46 3.47
CA PRO A 99 9.60 -13.32 4.64
C PRO A 99 9.41 -12.54 5.96
N ASN A 100 10.00 -11.35 6.06
CA ASN A 100 9.95 -10.48 7.23
C ASN A 100 9.71 -9.02 6.77
N PRO A 101 8.49 -8.70 6.30
CA PRO A 101 8.20 -7.39 5.75
C PRO A 101 8.23 -6.27 6.80
N GLN A 102 8.01 -6.60 8.08
CA GLN A 102 8.06 -5.63 9.19
C GLN A 102 9.45 -5.00 9.37
N ALA A 103 10.50 -5.63 8.85
CA ALA A 103 11.84 -5.03 8.82
C ALA A 103 11.90 -3.74 7.99
N LEU A 104 10.90 -3.50 7.12
CA LEU A 104 10.78 -2.28 6.35
C LEU A 104 9.90 -1.22 7.04
N ASP A 105 9.23 -1.57 8.15
CA ASP A 105 8.36 -0.64 8.87
C ASP A 105 9.19 0.54 9.41
N GLY A 106 8.72 1.76 9.16
CA GLY A 106 9.41 2.99 9.55
C GLY A 106 10.53 3.43 8.61
N LEU A 107 10.93 2.62 7.62
CA LEU A 107 11.88 3.05 6.59
C LEU A 107 11.18 3.95 5.57
N GLN A 108 11.80 5.08 5.26
CA GLN A 108 11.40 5.96 4.16
C GLN A 108 11.94 5.41 2.83
N ILE A 109 11.34 4.34 2.33
CA ILE A 109 11.73 3.74 1.05
C ILE A 109 10.97 4.45 -0.07
N ASN A 110 11.71 5.02 -1.02
CA ASN A 110 11.11 5.72 -2.16
C ASN A 110 10.47 4.72 -3.16
N PHE A 111 9.57 5.24 -3.99
CA PHE A 111 8.85 4.48 -5.01
C PHE A 111 9.76 3.64 -5.91
N PHE A 112 10.85 4.22 -6.42
CA PHE A 112 11.76 3.53 -7.33
C PHE A 112 12.44 2.34 -6.64
N THR A 113 12.91 2.51 -5.41
CA THR A 113 13.50 1.41 -4.65
C THR A 113 12.48 0.29 -4.40
N LYS A 114 11.20 0.62 -4.15
CA LYS A 114 10.13 -0.39 -4.03
C LYS A 114 9.94 -1.19 -5.33
N THR A 115 9.91 -0.54 -6.49
CA THR A 115 9.79 -1.25 -7.77
C THR A 115 10.98 -2.16 -8.02
N GLN A 116 12.21 -1.70 -7.74
CA GLN A 116 13.42 -2.52 -7.88
C GLN A 116 13.41 -3.74 -6.96
N PHE A 117 12.92 -3.62 -5.72
CA PHE A 117 12.74 -4.78 -4.84
C PHE A 117 11.74 -5.79 -5.41
N ALA A 118 10.60 -5.34 -5.94
CA ALA A 118 9.61 -6.23 -6.52
C ALA A 118 10.20 -7.05 -7.69
N ARG A 119 10.97 -6.40 -8.58
CA ARG A 119 11.68 -7.06 -9.68
C ARG A 119 12.75 -8.03 -9.22
N ALA A 120 13.50 -7.66 -8.18
CA ALA A 120 14.56 -8.49 -7.63
C ALA A 120 14.01 -9.78 -6.99
N LEU A 121 12.82 -9.72 -6.40
CA LEU A 121 12.18 -10.85 -5.73
C LEU A 121 11.52 -11.82 -6.72
N ILE A 122 10.96 -11.33 -7.83
CA ILE A 122 10.29 -12.16 -8.84
C ILE A 122 10.64 -11.66 -10.24
N LYS A 123 11.24 -12.53 -11.04
CA LYS A 123 11.38 -12.33 -12.49
C LYS A 123 10.07 -12.67 -13.19
N ASN A 124 9.30 -11.66 -13.60
CA ASN A 124 8.05 -11.83 -14.33
C ASN A 124 7.80 -10.64 -15.27
N GLU A 125 7.76 -10.91 -16.57
CA GLU A 125 7.64 -9.87 -17.61
C GLU A 125 6.33 -9.07 -17.51
N ALA A 126 5.23 -9.72 -17.10
CA ALA A 126 3.96 -9.03 -16.92
C ALA A 126 3.99 -8.07 -15.73
N LEU A 127 4.61 -8.47 -14.62
CA LEU A 127 4.87 -7.58 -13.49
C LEU A 127 5.80 -6.44 -13.90
N ASP A 128 6.86 -6.74 -14.65
CA ASP A 128 7.81 -5.73 -15.13
C ASP A 128 7.11 -4.64 -15.95
N ALA A 129 6.22 -5.02 -16.86
CA ALA A 129 5.43 -4.08 -17.66
C ALA A 129 4.48 -3.21 -16.80
N ILE A 130 3.91 -3.77 -15.74
CA ILE A 130 3.06 -3.03 -14.79
C ILE A 130 3.91 -2.01 -14.02
N LEU A 131 5.09 -2.43 -13.53
CA LEU A 131 6.01 -1.57 -12.80
C LEU A 131 6.58 -0.44 -13.68
N ASP A 132 6.90 -0.71 -14.95
CA ASP A 132 7.31 0.30 -15.92
C ASP A 132 6.24 1.37 -16.11
N ALA A 133 4.98 0.96 -16.23
CA ALA A 133 3.85 1.90 -16.33
C ALA A 133 3.68 2.70 -15.02
N ALA A 134 3.82 2.07 -13.86
CA ALA A 134 3.73 2.74 -12.57
C ALA A 134 4.87 3.78 -12.40
N GLU A 135 6.08 3.47 -12.86
CA GLU A 135 7.20 4.42 -12.90
C GLU A 135 6.93 5.62 -13.82
N LYS A 136 6.28 5.42 -14.98
CA LYS A 136 5.83 6.53 -15.83
C LYS A 136 4.87 7.46 -15.08
N LEU A 137 3.92 6.91 -14.32
CA LEU A 137 3.00 7.73 -13.50
C LEU A 137 3.76 8.49 -12.40
N ASN A 138 4.73 7.85 -11.74
CA ASN A 138 5.56 8.52 -10.73
C ASN A 138 6.38 9.68 -11.33
N ARG A 139 6.93 9.51 -12.54
CA ARG A 139 7.61 10.60 -13.27
C ARG A 139 6.64 11.74 -13.59
N LEU A 140 5.41 11.41 -14.00
CA LEU A 140 4.38 12.40 -14.27
C LEU A 140 4.02 13.20 -13.01
N ARG A 141 3.87 12.53 -11.86
CA ARG A 141 3.70 13.20 -10.57
C ARG A 141 4.86 14.14 -10.26
N ASN A 142 6.10 13.70 -10.45
CA ASN A 142 7.27 14.54 -10.15
C ASN A 142 7.27 15.81 -11.02
N ARG A 143 6.89 15.71 -12.30
CA ARG A 143 6.78 16.87 -13.18
C ARG A 143 5.74 17.89 -12.70
N LEU A 144 4.61 17.42 -12.18
CA LEU A 144 3.57 18.28 -11.60
C LEU A 144 4.04 18.94 -10.29
N ALA A 145 4.82 18.23 -9.48
CA ALA A 145 5.27 18.74 -8.18
C ALA A 145 6.39 19.79 -8.28
N HIS A 146 7.14 19.81 -9.38
CA HIS A 146 8.35 20.64 -9.51
C HIS A 146 8.15 21.94 -10.30
N ASN A 147 7.00 22.18 -10.96
CA ASN A 147 6.78 23.38 -11.77
C ASN A 147 5.38 23.96 -11.49
N LEU A 148 5.28 25.29 -11.32
CA LEU A 148 3.98 25.99 -11.28
C LEU A 148 3.26 25.94 -12.65
N GLU A 149 4.03 25.93 -13.75
CA GLU A 149 3.53 25.76 -15.12
C GLU A 149 4.33 24.64 -15.82
N PRO A 150 3.98 23.36 -15.58
CA PRO A 150 4.72 22.24 -16.14
C PRO A 150 4.47 22.12 -17.66
N SER A 151 5.49 22.39 -18.47
CA SER A 151 5.42 22.18 -19.92
C SER A 151 5.41 20.69 -20.29
N GLY A 152 4.60 20.29 -21.27
CA GLY A 152 4.62 18.93 -21.83
C GLY A 152 3.92 17.86 -20.97
N VAL A 153 3.14 18.26 -19.97
CA VAL A 153 2.30 17.34 -19.15
C VAL A 153 1.31 16.60 -20.03
N GLU A 154 0.63 17.30 -20.93
CA GLU A 154 -0.34 16.69 -21.85
C GLU A 154 0.26 15.59 -22.72
N ALA A 155 1.49 15.79 -23.21
CA ALA A 155 2.19 14.77 -23.98
C ALA A 155 2.57 13.56 -23.11
N ALA A 156 2.95 13.80 -21.85
CA ALA A 156 3.29 12.74 -20.91
C ALA A 156 2.06 11.96 -20.42
N ILE A 157 0.91 12.62 -20.24
CA ILE A 157 -0.39 11.97 -19.99
C ILE A 157 -0.73 11.07 -21.18
N ARG A 158 -0.63 11.59 -22.41
CA ARG A 158 -0.87 10.79 -23.61
C ARG A 158 0.04 9.57 -23.67
N ASP A 159 1.35 9.71 -23.49
CA ASP A 159 2.28 8.56 -23.48
C ASP A 159 1.94 7.52 -22.41
N PHE A 160 1.55 7.97 -21.21
CA PHE A 160 1.15 7.07 -20.13
C PHE A 160 -0.12 6.27 -20.47
N VAL A 161 -1.08 6.93 -21.11
CA VAL A 161 -2.37 6.34 -21.49
C VAL A 161 -2.26 5.43 -22.72
N THR A 162 -1.53 5.84 -23.76
CA THR A 162 -1.39 5.10 -25.03
C THR A 162 -0.48 3.89 -24.94
N ALA A 163 0.37 3.80 -23.91
CA ALA A 163 1.14 2.60 -23.61
C ALA A 163 0.26 1.39 -23.16
N ALA A 164 -1.06 1.55 -23.09
CA ALA A 164 -2.00 0.45 -22.90
C ALA A 164 -2.38 -0.17 -24.25
N ASP A 165 -2.55 -1.50 -24.29
CA ASP A 165 -3.21 -2.15 -25.44
C ASP A 165 -4.54 -1.44 -25.71
N GLY A 166 -4.66 -0.82 -26.89
CA GLY A 166 -5.82 -0.05 -27.34
C GLY A 166 -7.15 -0.84 -27.36
N ARG A 167 -7.10 -2.13 -27.01
CA ARG A 167 -8.24 -3.03 -26.84
C ARG A 167 -8.99 -2.82 -25.52
N ILE A 168 -8.32 -2.37 -24.44
CA ILE A 168 -8.94 -2.21 -23.10
C ILE A 168 -9.49 -0.80 -22.88
N LEU A 169 -8.92 0.20 -23.56
CA LEU A 169 -9.31 1.62 -23.43
C LEU A 169 -10.20 2.10 -24.59
N GLY A 170 -10.68 1.20 -25.46
CA GLY A 170 -11.46 1.55 -26.65
C GLY A 170 -12.68 2.44 -26.36
N GLY A 171 -12.86 3.46 -27.21
CA GLY A 171 -13.95 4.43 -27.18
C GLY A 171 -13.46 5.88 -27.16
N GLU A 172 -14.14 6.78 -27.88
CA GLU A 172 -13.96 8.22 -27.73
C GLU A 172 -14.30 8.63 -26.31
N THR A 173 -13.26 8.84 -25.49
CA THR A 173 -13.40 9.22 -24.09
C THR A 173 -12.47 10.38 -23.80
N ALA A 174 -12.91 11.28 -22.94
CA ALA A 174 -12.12 12.42 -22.51
C ALA A 174 -10.77 11.96 -21.93
N PRO A 175 -9.66 12.72 -22.11
CA PRO A 175 -8.32 12.34 -21.66
C PRO A 175 -8.26 11.93 -20.18
N GLU A 176 -9.01 12.62 -19.32
CA GLU A 176 -9.12 12.38 -17.88
C GLU A 176 -9.74 11.02 -17.60
N GLN A 177 -10.73 10.62 -18.39
CA GLN A 177 -11.37 9.32 -18.28
C GLN A 177 -10.43 8.20 -18.72
N GLN A 178 -9.63 8.43 -19.76
CA GLN A 178 -8.61 7.47 -20.18
C GLN A 178 -7.53 7.30 -19.11
N LEU A 179 -7.09 8.40 -18.50
CA LEU A 179 -6.16 8.42 -17.37
C LEU A 179 -6.73 7.65 -16.17
N LYS A 180 -7.99 7.92 -15.79
CA LYS A 180 -8.70 7.18 -14.72
C LYS A 180 -8.72 5.68 -14.99
N ARG A 181 -9.12 5.29 -16.21
CA ARG A 181 -9.19 3.87 -16.63
C ARG A 181 -7.82 3.21 -16.60
N ARG A 182 -6.76 3.91 -17.05
CA ARG A 182 -5.40 3.38 -17.05
C ARG A 182 -4.89 3.12 -15.64
N ILE A 183 -5.10 4.07 -14.72
CA ILE A 183 -4.70 3.91 -13.31
C ILE A 183 -5.49 2.76 -12.67
N ALA A 184 -6.81 2.73 -12.85
CA ALA A 184 -7.66 1.65 -12.34
C ALA A 184 -7.21 0.27 -12.86
N PHE A 185 -6.89 0.18 -14.15
CA PHE A 185 -6.35 -1.04 -14.76
C PHE A 185 -5.03 -1.48 -14.11
N LEU A 186 -4.09 -0.56 -13.90
CA LEU A 186 -2.81 -0.89 -13.26
C LEU A 186 -2.99 -1.34 -11.81
N CYS A 187 -3.83 -0.66 -11.02
CA CYS A 187 -4.17 -1.09 -9.66
C CYS A 187 -4.81 -2.49 -9.66
N GLY A 188 -5.74 -2.75 -10.58
CA GLY A 188 -6.38 -4.06 -10.73
C GLY A 188 -5.39 -5.17 -11.12
N GLN A 189 -4.43 -4.88 -12.01
CA GLN A 189 -3.40 -5.83 -12.42
C GLN A 189 -2.43 -6.15 -11.28
N LEU A 190 -2.01 -5.15 -10.48
CA LEU A 190 -1.20 -5.37 -9.28
C LEU A 190 -1.94 -6.21 -8.23
N LEU A 191 -3.21 -5.88 -7.97
CA LEU A 191 -4.04 -6.61 -7.03
C LEU A 191 -4.20 -8.07 -7.46
N ARG A 192 -4.50 -8.30 -8.74
CA ARG A 192 -4.56 -9.64 -9.33
C ARG A 192 -3.25 -10.38 -9.10
N PHE A 193 -2.12 -9.79 -9.48
CA PHE A 193 -0.81 -10.40 -9.31
C PHE A 193 -0.53 -10.76 -7.85
N ARG A 194 -0.84 -9.86 -6.91
CA ARG A 194 -0.71 -10.09 -5.46
C ARG A 194 -1.54 -11.29 -4.99
N THR A 195 -2.79 -11.38 -5.43
CA THR A 195 -3.67 -12.50 -5.06
C THR A 195 -3.20 -13.84 -5.65
N GLU A 196 -2.74 -13.86 -6.89
CA GLU A 196 -2.19 -15.05 -7.56
C GLU A 196 -0.90 -15.52 -6.86
N TYR A 197 0.01 -14.58 -6.55
CA TYR A 197 1.25 -14.87 -5.83
C TYR A 197 0.98 -15.52 -4.47
N ARG A 198 0.06 -14.96 -3.68
CA ARG A 198 -0.30 -15.50 -2.37
C ARG A 198 -0.89 -16.90 -2.49
N ALA A 199 -1.82 -17.11 -3.44
CA ALA A 199 -2.42 -18.42 -3.68
C ALA A 199 -1.35 -19.47 -4.01
N ALA A 200 -0.41 -19.13 -4.91
CA ALA A 200 0.72 -20.00 -5.26
C ALA A 200 1.61 -20.30 -4.04
N ARG A 201 1.96 -19.28 -3.26
CA ARG A 201 2.79 -19.43 -2.04
C ARG A 201 2.12 -20.35 -1.02
N GLN A 202 0.80 -20.26 -0.84
CA GLN A 202 0.09 -21.14 0.06
C GLN A 202 0.09 -22.59 -0.43
N ILE A 203 -0.14 -22.83 -1.73
CA ILE A 203 -0.09 -24.18 -2.31
C ILE A 203 1.28 -24.82 -2.05
N LEU A 204 2.36 -24.05 -2.21
CA LEU A 204 3.71 -24.51 -1.91
C LEU A 204 3.89 -24.84 -0.41
N LYS A 205 3.42 -23.99 0.50
CA LYS A 205 3.45 -24.26 1.95
C LYS A 205 2.70 -25.56 2.31
N ASN A 206 1.50 -25.75 1.76
CA ASN A 206 0.69 -26.94 2.03
C ASN A 206 1.38 -28.23 1.53
N ARG A 207 2.02 -28.19 0.36
CA ARG A 207 2.78 -29.33 -0.19
C ARG A 207 4.01 -29.67 0.67
N VAL A 208 4.74 -28.65 1.15
CA VAL A 208 5.91 -28.85 2.02
C VAL A 208 5.50 -29.34 3.42
N GLY A 209 4.36 -28.89 3.95
CA GLY A 209 3.81 -29.35 5.23
C GLY A 209 3.36 -30.81 5.21
N ALA A 210 2.67 -31.23 4.15
CA ALA A 210 2.21 -32.61 3.98
C ALA A 210 3.35 -33.64 3.86
N GLY A 211 4.54 -33.22 3.40
CA GLY A 211 5.73 -34.08 3.32
C GLY A 211 6.39 -34.37 4.67
N LYS A 212 6.07 -33.62 5.74
CA LYS A 212 6.68 -33.79 7.07
C LYS A 212 5.91 -34.74 8.00
N SER A 213 4.70 -35.16 7.64
CA SER A 213 3.96 -36.19 8.36
C SER A 213 4.28 -37.58 7.81
N LYS A 214 5.37 -38.22 8.27
CA LYS A 214 5.58 -39.67 8.12
C LYS A 214 5.06 -40.42 9.36
N PRO A 215 4.58 -41.65 9.20
CA PRO A 215 3.65 -42.29 10.12
C PRO A 215 4.34 -42.74 11.41
N LYS A 216 3.62 -42.66 12.54
CA LYS A 216 3.94 -43.45 13.74
C LYS A 216 4.00 -44.92 13.30
N ARG A 217 5.19 -45.51 13.34
CA ARG A 217 5.36 -46.95 13.25
C ARG A 217 4.83 -47.55 14.56
N SER A 218 3.76 -48.31 14.43
CA SER A 218 3.27 -49.26 15.44
C SER A 218 4.20 -50.47 15.53
#